data_AF-A0A084JB16-F1
#
_entry.id   AF-A0A084JB16-F1
#
_cell.length_a   1.000
_cell.length_b   1.000
_cell.length_c   1.000
_cell.angle_alpha   90.00
_cell.angle_beta   90.00
_cell.angle_gamma   90.00
#
_symmetry.space_group_name_H-M   'P 1'
#
loop_
_entity.id
_entity.type
_entity.pdbx_description
1 polymer ?
#
loop_
_entity_poly.entity_id
_entity_poly.type
_entity_poly.pdbx_seq_one_letter_code
_entity_poly.pdbx_strand_id
1 'polypeptide(L)'
;MIKTKFEELGLKDSILKSINDLNFENPSDIQEKSIPVSLQGYDIIGQAQTGTGKTLAFGAPILSNMGPKGGAIQTLILAPTRELAIQVSEELLKLCKYEKYKILPIYGGQSFDRQLAALKRGVDIVVGTPGRILDHINRRTLKLQNVKFLVLDEADEMLNMGFIEDIESILSNLNEERQTLLFSATMPRPIKNLSKNYMKPDAQHIVIAKKSMTVSKIQQSYFLVNSSNKFDSLCRILDVDNPTTTIMFCKTKKGVDELVDALHGKGYSVEGMHGDMKQSQRMNTLAKFKSGQLHFLVATDVAARGIDVEDVTHVINYDLPQDIESYVHRIGRTGRANKEGIAYSFASRKEVSFIRQIENHTKSKIVKKDIPTLADIFSAKSGSLIENIGNVLQEDSYNTFLPMAKELINEYGAEDVTASLLKLMFDKELNCNYAEESVDVDDTTRLFLSIGKLDKARAKDVIEFLDNTAGVKGKEIGRIDILDKFSFVDVPSNLVNIILENSKGKMFGKRKVNIEISNKRK
;
A
#
# COMPACT_ATOMS: atom_id res chain seq x y z
N MET A 1 -32.60 13.11 -8.20
CA MET A 1 -32.77 11.71 -8.63
C MET A 1 -33.34 10.95 -7.44
N ILE A 2 -34.50 10.31 -7.62
CA ILE A 2 -35.09 9.43 -6.60
C ILE A 2 -34.10 8.25 -6.46
N LYS A 3 -33.53 8.07 -5.28
CA LYS A 3 -32.63 6.93 -5.02
C LYS A 3 -33.50 5.71 -4.74
N THR A 4 -33.34 4.67 -5.54
CA THR A 4 -33.99 3.36 -5.39
C THR A 4 -33.67 2.79 -4.02
N LYS A 5 -34.65 2.25 -3.31
CA LYS A 5 -34.43 1.60 -1.99
C LYS A 5 -34.24 0.09 -2.14
N PHE A 6 -33.59 -0.54 -1.16
CA PHE A 6 -33.46 -2.02 -1.15
C PHE A 6 -34.80 -2.75 -1.17
N GLU A 7 -35.82 -2.17 -0.54
CA GLU A 7 -37.19 -2.70 -0.50
C GLU A 7 -37.82 -2.82 -1.90
N GLU A 8 -37.37 -2.00 -2.86
CA GLU A 8 -37.88 -1.97 -4.24
C GLU A 8 -37.21 -3.03 -5.13
N LEU A 9 -36.18 -3.72 -4.64
CA LEU A 9 -35.40 -4.70 -5.42
C LEU A 9 -35.99 -6.12 -5.40
N GLY A 10 -37.08 -6.37 -4.67
CA GLY A 10 -37.77 -7.66 -4.64
C GLY A 10 -37.09 -8.74 -3.79
N LEU A 11 -36.22 -8.34 -2.86
CA LEU A 11 -35.56 -9.26 -1.92
C LEU A 11 -36.54 -9.80 -0.86
N LYS A 12 -36.22 -10.98 -0.31
CA LYS A 12 -36.99 -11.57 0.79
C LYS A 12 -36.91 -10.72 2.05
N ASP A 13 -38.00 -10.60 2.80
CA ASP A 13 -38.10 -9.77 4.01
C ASP A 13 -37.01 -10.06 5.07
N SER A 14 -36.61 -11.33 5.20
CA SER A 14 -35.55 -11.75 6.12
C SER A 14 -34.18 -11.17 5.72
N ILE A 15 -33.92 -11.03 4.42
CA ILE A 15 -32.70 -10.44 3.88
C ILE A 15 -32.75 -8.92 4.00
N LEU A 16 -33.89 -8.29 3.69
CA LEU A 16 -34.08 -6.85 3.89
C LEU A 16 -33.85 -6.46 5.36
N LYS A 17 -34.33 -7.28 6.31
CA LYS A 17 -34.07 -7.07 7.73
C LYS A 17 -32.58 -7.14 8.08
N SER A 18 -31.84 -8.10 7.53
CA SER A 18 -30.37 -8.15 7.70
C SER A 18 -29.66 -6.94 7.11
N ILE A 19 -30.10 -6.45 5.94
CA ILE A 19 -29.54 -5.27 5.28
C ILE A 19 -29.76 -4.02 6.14
N ASN A 20 -30.95 -3.87 6.73
CA ASN A 20 -31.25 -2.78 7.66
C ASN A 20 -30.42 -2.87 8.95
N ASP A 21 -30.22 -4.06 9.51
CA ASP A 21 -29.34 -4.28 10.68
C ASP A 21 -27.87 -3.91 10.39
N LEU A 22 -27.45 -3.99 9.13
CA LEU A 22 -26.12 -3.58 8.65
C LEU A 22 -26.02 -2.07 8.37
N ASN A 23 -27.11 -1.32 8.59
CA ASN A 23 -27.22 0.13 8.31
C ASN A 23 -26.95 0.49 6.83
N PHE A 24 -27.28 -0.41 5.89
CA PHE A 24 -27.20 -0.10 4.46
C PHE A 24 -28.46 0.64 4.01
N GLU A 25 -28.32 1.94 3.72
CA GLU A 25 -29.46 2.79 3.36
C GLU A 25 -29.88 2.62 1.89
N ASN A 26 -28.92 2.65 0.96
CA ASN A 26 -29.20 2.70 -0.48
C ASN A 26 -28.30 1.70 -1.24
N PRO A 27 -28.84 0.99 -2.26
CA PRO A 27 -28.07 0.11 -3.10
C PRO A 27 -27.06 0.87 -3.96
N SER A 28 -25.92 0.26 -4.23
CA SER A 28 -24.94 0.74 -5.20
C SER A 28 -25.39 0.50 -6.64
N ASP A 29 -24.75 1.18 -7.60
CA ASP A 29 -25.06 1.06 -9.04
C ASP A 29 -25.02 -0.41 -9.53
N ILE A 30 -24.14 -1.26 -8.98
CA ILE A 30 -24.08 -2.69 -9.31
C ILE A 30 -25.21 -3.47 -8.65
N GLN A 31 -25.55 -3.16 -7.39
CA GLN A 31 -26.61 -3.84 -6.64
C GLN A 31 -27.98 -3.57 -7.28
N GLU A 32 -28.28 -2.30 -7.56
CA GLU A 32 -29.54 -1.88 -8.18
C GLU A 32 -29.80 -2.60 -9.51
N LYS A 33 -28.76 -2.77 -10.34
CA LYS A 33 -28.89 -3.40 -11.65
C LYS A 33 -28.84 -4.93 -11.62
N SER A 34 -28.04 -5.52 -10.74
CA SER A 34 -27.81 -6.97 -10.75
C SER A 34 -28.77 -7.76 -9.86
N ILE A 35 -29.26 -7.19 -8.76
CA ILE A 35 -30.14 -7.92 -7.83
C ILE A 35 -31.45 -8.35 -8.50
N PRO A 36 -32.20 -7.46 -9.19
CA PRO A 36 -33.47 -7.86 -9.81
C PRO A 36 -33.28 -8.92 -10.91
N VAL A 37 -32.22 -8.78 -11.71
CA VAL A 37 -31.86 -9.73 -12.78
C VAL A 37 -31.48 -11.09 -12.18
N SER A 38 -30.76 -11.09 -11.06
CA SER A 38 -30.36 -12.32 -10.39
C SER A 38 -31.55 -13.04 -9.77
N LEU A 39 -32.50 -12.28 -9.18
CA LEU A 39 -33.72 -12.86 -8.61
C LEU A 39 -34.59 -13.56 -9.66
N GLN A 40 -34.57 -13.09 -10.91
CA GLN A 40 -35.26 -13.73 -12.04
C GLN A 40 -34.60 -15.03 -12.52
N GLY A 41 -33.40 -15.37 -12.03
CA GLY A 41 -32.70 -16.61 -12.36
C GLY A 41 -31.77 -16.53 -13.57
N TYR A 42 -31.56 -15.33 -14.15
CA TYR A 42 -30.61 -15.12 -15.24
C TYR A 42 -29.17 -15.26 -14.74
N ASP A 43 -28.30 -15.78 -15.62
CA ASP A 43 -26.86 -15.72 -15.41
C ASP A 43 -26.38 -14.26 -15.56
N ILE A 44 -25.37 -13.86 -14.79
CA ILE A 44 -24.91 -12.46 -14.75
C ILE A 44 -23.41 -12.38 -14.95
N ILE A 45 -22.98 -11.50 -15.86
CA ILE A 45 -21.61 -11.01 -15.94
C ILE A 45 -21.61 -9.59 -15.34
N GLY A 46 -21.17 -9.46 -14.10
CA GLY A 46 -21.05 -8.20 -13.38
C GLY A 46 -19.67 -7.59 -13.55
N GLN A 47 -19.53 -6.60 -14.45
CA GLN A 47 -18.29 -5.89 -14.65
C GLN A 47 -18.25 -4.60 -13.80
N ALA A 48 -17.59 -4.67 -12.65
CA ALA A 48 -17.46 -3.57 -11.70
C ALA A 48 -16.13 -3.65 -10.91
N GLN A 49 -15.70 -2.54 -10.31
CA GLN A 49 -14.47 -2.50 -9.48
C GLN A 49 -14.71 -3.09 -8.08
N THR A 50 -13.65 -3.48 -7.38
CA THR A 50 -13.69 -3.92 -5.98
C THR A 50 -14.26 -2.83 -5.06
N GLY A 51 -14.94 -3.21 -3.97
CA GLY A 51 -15.51 -2.24 -3.02
C GLY A 51 -16.78 -1.52 -3.50
N THR A 52 -17.39 -1.99 -4.60
CA THR A 52 -18.70 -1.49 -5.09
C THR A 52 -19.90 -2.20 -4.45
N GLY A 53 -19.66 -3.05 -3.44
CA GLY A 53 -20.71 -3.85 -2.80
C GLY A 53 -21.15 -5.07 -3.60
N LYS A 54 -20.24 -5.69 -4.37
CA LYS A 54 -20.51 -6.89 -5.17
C LYS A 54 -20.99 -8.08 -4.33
N THR A 55 -20.42 -8.25 -3.14
CA THR A 55 -20.76 -9.36 -2.25
C THR A 55 -22.23 -9.36 -1.87
N LEU A 56 -22.78 -8.20 -1.51
CA LEU A 56 -24.23 -8.06 -1.33
C LEU A 56 -24.99 -8.22 -2.66
N ALA A 57 -24.44 -7.74 -3.78
CA ALA A 57 -25.07 -7.82 -5.09
C ALA A 57 -25.34 -9.27 -5.56
N PHE A 58 -24.44 -10.22 -5.27
CA PHE A 58 -24.71 -11.65 -5.51
C PHE A 58 -25.29 -12.37 -4.29
N GLY A 59 -24.89 -11.98 -3.08
CA GLY A 59 -25.26 -12.67 -1.85
C GLY A 59 -26.73 -12.54 -1.51
N ALA A 60 -27.28 -11.32 -1.60
CA ALA A 60 -28.68 -11.05 -1.28
C ALA A 60 -29.68 -11.82 -2.17
N PRO A 61 -29.55 -11.82 -3.52
CA PRO A 61 -30.47 -12.58 -4.37
C PRO A 61 -30.31 -14.09 -4.22
N ILE A 62 -29.08 -14.61 -4.07
CA ILE A 62 -28.86 -16.04 -3.83
C ILE A 62 -29.53 -16.47 -2.53
N LEU A 63 -29.30 -15.75 -1.42
CA LEU A 63 -29.90 -16.09 -0.13
C LEU A 63 -31.44 -15.98 -0.15
N SER A 64 -32.00 -15.10 -0.99
CA SER A 64 -33.46 -14.98 -1.18
C SER A 64 -34.05 -16.16 -1.93
N ASN A 65 -33.33 -16.73 -2.91
CA ASN A 65 -33.79 -17.82 -3.79
C ASN A 65 -33.34 -19.22 -3.36
N MET A 66 -32.49 -19.34 -2.34
CA MET A 66 -32.04 -20.63 -1.81
C MET A 66 -33.20 -21.46 -1.25
N GLY A 67 -33.11 -22.77 -1.44
CA GLY A 67 -34.09 -23.74 -0.98
C GLY A 67 -33.96 -24.10 0.49
N PRO A 68 -34.72 -25.10 0.97
CA PRO A 68 -34.71 -25.49 2.38
C PRO A 68 -33.32 -25.92 2.84
N LYS A 69 -33.02 -25.56 4.10
CA LYS A 69 -31.78 -25.93 4.80
C LYS A 69 -31.73 -27.44 4.99
N GLY A 70 -30.56 -28.03 4.82
CA GLY A 70 -30.44 -29.49 4.95
C GLY A 70 -29.01 -30.00 5.03
N GLY A 71 -28.02 -29.11 4.97
CA GLY A 71 -26.61 -29.52 4.98
C GLY A 71 -26.14 -30.12 3.64
N ALA A 72 -26.91 -29.88 2.57
CA ALA A 72 -26.50 -30.14 1.21
C ALA A 72 -26.06 -28.82 0.56
N ILE A 73 -24.91 -28.84 -0.10
CA ILE A 73 -24.32 -27.62 -0.68
C ILE A 73 -25.16 -27.19 -1.86
N GLN A 74 -25.77 -26.01 -1.74
CA GLN A 74 -26.61 -25.39 -2.77
C GLN A 74 -25.88 -24.26 -3.51
N THR A 75 -24.89 -23.64 -2.86
CA THR A 75 -24.15 -22.51 -3.40
C THR A 75 -22.65 -22.75 -3.28
N LEU A 76 -21.93 -22.55 -4.39
CA LEU A 76 -20.48 -22.52 -4.44
C LEU A 76 -20.00 -21.14 -4.89
N ILE A 77 -19.10 -20.53 -4.12
CA ILE A 77 -18.48 -19.25 -4.43
C ILE A 77 -16.98 -19.47 -4.53
N LEU A 78 -16.40 -19.18 -5.69
CA LEU A 78 -14.95 -19.20 -5.89
C LEU A 78 -14.38 -17.79 -5.72
N ALA A 79 -13.34 -17.68 -4.91
CA ALA A 79 -12.60 -16.45 -4.66
C ALA A 79 -11.08 -16.69 -4.83
N PRO A 80 -10.30 -15.70 -5.32
CA PRO A 80 -8.87 -15.87 -5.61
C PRO A 80 -8.00 -16.12 -4.38
N THR A 81 -8.36 -15.54 -3.24
CA THR A 81 -7.54 -15.55 -2.04
C THR A 81 -8.28 -16.11 -0.84
N ARG A 82 -7.52 -16.54 0.16
CA ARG A 82 -8.06 -17.06 1.42
C ARG A 82 -8.78 -15.95 2.17
N GLU A 83 -8.19 -14.77 2.14
CA GLU A 83 -8.67 -13.55 2.78
C GLU A 83 -10.03 -13.15 2.20
N LEU A 84 -10.16 -13.13 0.87
CA LEU A 84 -11.43 -12.83 0.23
C LEU A 84 -12.48 -13.91 0.52
N ALA A 85 -12.11 -15.19 0.51
CA ALA A 85 -13.04 -16.27 0.85
C ALA A 85 -13.59 -16.15 2.28
N ILE A 86 -12.75 -15.75 3.25
CA ILE A 86 -13.16 -15.46 4.63
C ILE A 86 -14.08 -14.23 4.66
N GLN A 87 -13.67 -13.12 4.03
CA GLN A 87 -14.45 -11.88 4.00
C GLN A 87 -15.85 -12.10 3.41
N VAL A 88 -15.94 -12.75 2.26
CA VAL A 88 -17.21 -13.08 1.63
C VAL A 88 -18.06 -13.97 2.53
N SER A 89 -17.45 -14.95 3.22
CA SER A 89 -18.17 -15.79 4.18
C SER A 89 -18.71 -14.99 5.38
N GLU A 90 -17.92 -14.09 5.95
CA GLU A 90 -18.33 -13.23 7.06
C GLU A 90 -19.46 -12.27 6.66
N GLU A 91 -19.40 -11.69 5.48
CA GLU A 91 -20.44 -10.81 4.96
C GLU A 91 -21.74 -11.58 4.68
N LEU A 92 -21.65 -12.75 4.08
CA LEU A 92 -22.80 -13.63 3.88
C LEU A 92 -23.40 -14.11 5.21
N LEU A 93 -22.58 -14.38 6.24
CA LEU A 93 -23.07 -14.75 7.57
C LEU A 93 -23.90 -13.61 8.19
N LYS A 94 -23.47 -12.35 8.02
CA LYS A 94 -24.24 -11.17 8.47
C LYS A 94 -25.56 -11.05 7.70
N LEU A 95 -25.53 -11.19 6.37
CA LEU A 95 -26.74 -11.17 5.54
C LEU A 95 -27.70 -12.32 5.85
N CYS A 96 -27.16 -13.47 6.25
CA CYS A 96 -27.90 -14.69 6.56
C CYS A 96 -28.39 -14.77 8.01
N LYS A 97 -28.25 -13.71 8.83
CA LYS A 97 -28.61 -13.72 10.26
C LYS A 97 -29.98 -14.34 10.57
N TYR A 98 -31.01 -14.05 9.76
CA TYR A 98 -32.37 -14.56 9.94
C TYR A 98 -32.64 -15.89 9.21
N GLU A 99 -31.92 -16.18 8.13
CA GLU A 99 -32.03 -17.44 7.39
C GLU A 99 -31.20 -18.57 8.00
N LYS A 100 -30.12 -18.32 8.74
CA LYS A 100 -29.34 -19.36 9.43
C LYS A 100 -28.83 -20.51 8.51
N TYR A 101 -28.54 -20.23 7.24
CA TYR A 101 -27.78 -21.15 6.38
C TYR A 101 -26.38 -21.37 6.96
N LYS A 102 -25.86 -22.58 6.81
CA LYS A 102 -24.49 -22.92 7.24
C LYS A 102 -23.51 -22.58 6.12
N ILE A 103 -22.58 -21.69 6.42
CA ILE A 103 -21.55 -21.22 5.48
C ILE A 103 -20.19 -21.75 5.94
N LEU A 104 -19.42 -22.31 5.01
CA LEU A 104 -18.06 -22.80 5.27
C LEU A 104 -17.06 -22.19 4.29
N PRO A 105 -16.07 -21.42 4.78
CA PRO A 105 -14.93 -21.07 3.95
C PRO A 105 -13.96 -22.25 3.81
N ILE A 106 -13.51 -22.54 2.59
CA ILE A 106 -12.58 -23.62 2.24
C ILE A 106 -11.38 -23.04 1.48
N TYR A 107 -10.22 -23.10 2.11
CA TYR A 107 -9.00 -22.54 1.54
C TYR A 107 -7.75 -23.27 2.03
N GLY A 108 -6.64 -23.13 1.30
CA GLY A 108 -5.37 -23.77 1.65
C GLY A 108 -4.76 -23.27 2.97
N GLY A 109 -3.76 -23.97 3.52
CA GLY A 109 -3.06 -23.54 4.74
C GLY A 109 -3.81 -23.73 6.06
N GLN A 110 -5.07 -24.19 6.01
CA GLN A 110 -5.80 -24.73 7.17
C GLN A 110 -5.79 -26.27 7.11
N SER A 111 -5.89 -26.91 8.28
CA SER A 111 -6.03 -28.37 8.38
C SER A 111 -7.21 -28.87 7.54
N PHE A 112 -6.93 -29.89 6.69
CA PHE A 112 -7.94 -30.57 5.89
C PHE A 112 -9.01 -31.22 6.76
N ASP A 113 -8.61 -31.84 7.88
CA ASP A 113 -9.53 -32.53 8.78
C ASP A 113 -10.57 -31.60 9.41
N ARG A 114 -10.20 -30.34 9.71
CA ARG A 114 -11.17 -29.34 10.20
C ARG A 114 -12.22 -29.02 9.15
N GLN A 115 -11.82 -28.82 7.90
CA GLN A 115 -12.73 -28.57 6.78
C GLN A 115 -13.63 -29.79 6.52
N LEU A 116 -13.04 -30.99 6.55
CA LEU A 116 -13.77 -32.26 6.43
C LEU A 116 -14.80 -32.46 7.55
N ALA A 117 -14.43 -32.19 8.79
CA ALA A 117 -15.33 -32.29 9.93
C ALA A 117 -16.49 -31.27 9.85
N ALA A 118 -16.26 -30.09 9.28
CA ALA A 118 -17.32 -29.12 9.00
C ALA A 118 -18.25 -29.60 7.88
N LEU A 119 -17.70 -30.10 6.76
CA LEU A 119 -18.48 -30.66 5.67
C LEU A 119 -19.37 -31.83 6.11
N LYS A 120 -18.84 -32.73 6.97
CA LYS A 120 -19.62 -33.85 7.54
C LYS A 120 -20.80 -33.41 8.41
N ARG A 121 -20.75 -32.23 9.03
CA ARG A 121 -21.86 -31.65 9.82
C ARG A 121 -22.98 -31.07 8.94
N GLY A 122 -22.78 -31.06 7.62
CA GLY A 122 -23.69 -30.50 6.64
C GLY A 122 -23.51 -28.99 6.51
N VAL A 123 -23.34 -28.53 5.28
CA VAL A 123 -23.10 -27.12 4.91
C VAL A 123 -23.99 -26.78 3.72
N ASP A 124 -24.55 -25.57 3.69
CA ASP A 124 -25.44 -25.13 2.60
C ASP A 124 -24.69 -24.24 1.59
N ILE A 125 -23.71 -23.46 2.04
CA ILE A 125 -22.91 -22.55 1.21
C ILE A 125 -21.41 -22.81 1.43
N VAL A 126 -20.67 -22.96 0.34
CA VAL A 126 -19.20 -23.07 0.36
C VAL A 126 -18.60 -21.88 -0.36
N VAL A 127 -17.65 -21.22 0.30
CA VAL A 127 -16.84 -20.14 -0.28
C VAL A 127 -15.39 -20.58 -0.27
N GLY A 128 -14.67 -20.57 -1.38
CA GLY A 128 -13.32 -21.10 -1.34
C GLY A 128 -12.40 -20.78 -2.50
N THR A 129 -11.12 -21.07 -2.29
CA THR A 129 -10.07 -20.90 -3.29
C THR A 129 -10.07 -22.09 -4.25
N PRO A 130 -9.93 -21.89 -5.58
CA PRO A 130 -10.03 -22.95 -6.59
C PRO A 130 -9.23 -24.21 -6.26
N GLY A 131 -7.91 -24.10 -6.07
CA GLY A 131 -7.06 -25.28 -5.81
C GLY A 131 -7.49 -26.10 -4.59
N ARG A 132 -8.00 -25.47 -3.52
CA ARG A 132 -8.47 -26.21 -2.33
C ARG A 132 -9.84 -26.85 -2.53
N ILE A 133 -10.74 -26.17 -3.25
CA ILE A 133 -12.03 -26.75 -3.64
C ILE A 133 -11.79 -27.98 -4.50
N LEU A 134 -10.89 -27.89 -5.48
CA LEU A 134 -10.53 -29.00 -6.34
C LEU A 134 -9.92 -30.18 -5.57
N ASP A 135 -9.02 -29.94 -4.60
CA ASP A 135 -8.49 -30.99 -3.70
C ASP A 135 -9.62 -31.73 -2.96
N HIS A 136 -10.63 -31.01 -2.47
CA HIS A 136 -11.78 -31.62 -1.81
C HIS A 136 -12.69 -32.43 -2.76
N ILE A 137 -12.86 -31.97 -4.01
CA ILE A 137 -13.60 -32.69 -5.07
C ILE A 137 -12.86 -33.99 -5.42
N ASN A 138 -11.55 -33.91 -5.69
CA ASN A 138 -10.71 -35.05 -6.04
C ASN A 138 -10.71 -36.14 -4.96
N ARG A 139 -10.71 -35.73 -3.69
CA ARG A 139 -10.82 -36.65 -2.53
C ARG A 139 -12.26 -37.10 -2.25
N ARG A 140 -13.24 -36.70 -3.06
CA ARG A 140 -14.68 -37.00 -2.91
C ARG A 140 -15.29 -36.58 -1.57
N THR A 141 -14.70 -35.56 -0.96
CA THR A 141 -15.15 -35.01 0.34
C THR A 141 -16.14 -33.87 0.17
N LEU A 142 -16.15 -33.23 -1.00
CA LEU A 142 -17.10 -32.19 -1.37
C LEU A 142 -18.01 -32.72 -2.47
N LYS A 143 -19.31 -32.64 -2.23
CA LYS A 143 -20.36 -33.13 -3.13
C LYS A 143 -21.11 -31.94 -3.71
N LEU A 144 -21.01 -31.76 -5.02
CA LEU A 144 -21.51 -30.58 -5.72
C LEU A 144 -22.80 -30.83 -6.53
N GLN A 145 -23.40 -32.02 -6.43
CA GLN A 145 -24.58 -32.41 -7.22
C GLN A 145 -25.84 -31.59 -6.91
N ASN A 146 -25.85 -30.85 -5.80
CA ASN A 146 -27.00 -30.03 -5.40
C ASN A 146 -26.76 -28.52 -5.59
N VAL A 147 -25.61 -28.15 -6.17
CA VAL A 147 -25.26 -26.75 -6.38
C VAL A 147 -26.15 -26.15 -7.46
N LYS A 148 -26.99 -25.20 -7.05
CA LYS A 148 -27.88 -24.42 -7.92
C LYS A 148 -27.32 -23.03 -8.23
N PHE A 149 -26.42 -22.54 -7.40
CA PHE A 149 -25.82 -21.22 -7.55
C PHE A 149 -24.30 -21.32 -7.56
N LEU A 150 -23.70 -20.77 -8.60
CA LEU A 150 -22.25 -20.64 -8.73
C LEU A 150 -21.88 -19.16 -8.82
N VAL A 151 -20.90 -18.74 -8.03
CA VAL A 151 -20.32 -17.40 -8.13
C VAL A 151 -18.82 -17.49 -8.41
N LEU A 152 -18.34 -16.73 -9.39
CA LEU A 152 -16.92 -16.48 -9.63
C LEU A 152 -16.63 -15.03 -9.26
N ASP A 153 -16.08 -14.79 -8.07
CA ASP A 153 -15.74 -13.45 -7.61
C ASP A 153 -14.27 -13.12 -7.89
N GLU A 154 -14.01 -11.88 -8.30
CA GLU A 154 -12.70 -11.42 -8.79
C GLU A 154 -12.06 -12.40 -9.81
N ALA A 155 -12.84 -12.76 -10.84
CA ALA A 155 -12.47 -13.80 -11.80
C ALA A 155 -11.17 -13.50 -12.57
N ASP A 156 -10.92 -12.22 -12.88
CA ASP A 156 -9.66 -11.76 -13.47
C ASP A 156 -8.45 -11.99 -12.56
N GLU A 157 -8.58 -11.77 -11.25
CA GLU A 157 -7.52 -12.08 -10.30
C GLU A 157 -7.24 -13.58 -10.22
N MET A 158 -8.26 -14.43 -10.26
CA MET A 158 -8.06 -15.89 -10.30
C MET A 158 -7.27 -16.32 -11.54
N LEU A 159 -7.51 -15.68 -12.69
CA LEU A 159 -6.73 -15.91 -13.91
C LEU A 159 -5.27 -15.46 -13.74
N ASN A 160 -5.04 -14.27 -13.18
CA ASN A 160 -3.71 -13.74 -12.93
C ASN A 160 -2.88 -14.64 -11.98
N MET A 161 -3.55 -15.39 -11.11
CA MET A 161 -2.93 -16.36 -10.21
C MET A 161 -2.73 -17.76 -10.84
N GLY A 162 -3.15 -17.96 -12.09
CA GLY A 162 -3.00 -19.22 -12.80
C GLY A 162 -4.05 -20.28 -12.47
N PHE A 163 -5.18 -19.91 -11.84
CA PHE A 163 -6.21 -20.88 -11.44
C PHE A 163 -7.21 -21.25 -12.54
N ILE A 164 -6.96 -20.88 -13.80
CA ILE A 164 -7.93 -21.09 -14.88
C ILE A 164 -8.26 -22.58 -15.09
N GLU A 165 -7.25 -23.45 -15.08
CA GLU A 165 -7.42 -24.90 -15.22
C GLU A 165 -8.18 -25.49 -14.03
N ASP A 166 -7.86 -25.03 -12.81
CA ASP A 166 -8.57 -25.45 -11.59
C ASP A 166 -10.05 -25.07 -11.66
N ILE A 167 -10.36 -23.86 -12.11
CA ILE A 167 -11.73 -23.38 -12.28
C ILE A 167 -12.47 -24.26 -13.30
N GLU A 168 -11.92 -24.45 -14.50
CA GLU A 168 -12.55 -25.28 -15.53
C GLU A 168 -12.81 -26.71 -15.02
N SER A 169 -11.87 -27.29 -14.27
CA SER A 169 -12.04 -28.60 -13.64
C SER A 169 -13.19 -28.61 -12.63
N ILE A 170 -13.30 -27.59 -11.77
CA ILE A 170 -14.42 -27.46 -10.83
C ILE A 170 -15.75 -27.33 -11.58
N LEU A 171 -15.80 -26.50 -12.62
CA LEU A 171 -17.00 -26.27 -13.42
C LEU A 171 -17.50 -27.54 -14.12
N SER A 172 -16.57 -28.40 -14.57
CA SER A 172 -16.90 -29.69 -15.19
C SER A 172 -17.56 -30.69 -14.22
N ASN A 173 -17.42 -30.48 -12.91
CA ASN A 173 -18.03 -31.31 -11.86
C ASN A 173 -19.38 -30.76 -11.35
N LEU A 174 -19.86 -29.64 -11.90
CA LEU A 174 -21.14 -29.02 -11.55
C LEU A 174 -22.25 -29.41 -12.52
N ASN A 175 -23.49 -29.41 -12.04
CA ASN A 175 -24.66 -29.61 -12.90
C ASN A 175 -24.84 -28.46 -13.89
N GLU A 176 -25.37 -28.76 -15.08
CA GLU A 176 -25.70 -27.76 -16.11
C GLU A 176 -26.87 -26.86 -15.69
N GLU A 177 -27.86 -27.42 -14.98
CA GLU A 177 -29.02 -26.69 -14.48
C GLU A 177 -28.69 -25.92 -13.19
N ARG A 178 -27.98 -24.80 -13.36
CA ARG A 178 -27.61 -23.86 -12.29
C ARG A 178 -27.69 -22.41 -12.78
N GLN A 179 -27.68 -21.47 -11.85
CA GLN A 179 -27.44 -20.05 -12.12
C GLN A 179 -25.97 -19.72 -11.87
N THR A 180 -25.32 -19.07 -12.82
CA THR A 180 -23.91 -18.64 -12.72
C THR A 180 -23.80 -17.13 -12.69
N LEU A 181 -23.07 -16.59 -11.71
CA LEU A 181 -22.76 -15.18 -11.59
C LEU A 181 -21.25 -14.98 -11.61
N LEU A 182 -20.76 -14.27 -12.62
CA LEU A 182 -19.34 -13.94 -12.80
C LEU A 182 -19.13 -12.46 -12.52
N PHE A 183 -18.32 -12.16 -11.51
CA PHE A 183 -17.92 -10.79 -11.17
C PHE A 183 -16.44 -10.57 -11.43
N SER A 184 -16.13 -9.51 -12.18
CA SER A 184 -14.76 -9.21 -12.60
C SER A 184 -14.58 -7.72 -12.81
N ALA A 185 -13.38 -7.18 -12.57
CA ALA A 185 -13.11 -5.77 -12.90
C ALA A 185 -12.81 -5.61 -14.41
N THR A 186 -12.17 -6.63 -14.98
CA THR A 186 -11.74 -6.69 -16.38
C THR A 186 -12.31 -7.93 -17.07
N MET A 187 -12.33 -7.91 -18.41
CA MET A 187 -12.82 -9.04 -19.23
C MET A 187 -11.78 -9.46 -20.27
N PRO A 188 -10.64 -10.04 -19.84
CA PRO A 188 -9.63 -10.55 -20.77
C PRO A 188 -10.19 -11.76 -21.55
N ARG A 189 -9.51 -12.14 -22.63
CA ARG A 189 -9.97 -13.24 -23.52
C ARG A 189 -10.28 -14.55 -22.77
N PRO A 190 -9.47 -15.02 -21.80
CA PRO A 190 -9.78 -16.24 -21.06
C PRO A 190 -11.10 -16.15 -20.27
N ILE A 191 -11.38 -15.02 -19.61
CA ILE A 191 -12.65 -14.81 -18.89
C ILE A 191 -13.84 -14.74 -19.85
N LYS A 192 -13.67 -14.11 -21.02
CA LYS A 192 -14.71 -14.12 -22.08
C LYS A 192 -14.99 -15.53 -22.61
N ASN A 193 -13.97 -16.38 -22.70
CA ASN A 193 -14.14 -17.76 -23.12
C ASN A 193 -14.81 -18.59 -22.02
N LEU A 194 -14.40 -18.39 -20.77
CA LEU A 194 -15.02 -19.02 -19.60
C LEU A 194 -16.52 -18.71 -19.54
N SER A 195 -16.90 -17.44 -19.70
CA SER A 195 -18.31 -17.04 -19.69
C SER A 195 -19.09 -17.67 -20.84
N LYS A 196 -18.50 -17.77 -22.04
CA LYS A 196 -19.16 -18.39 -23.20
C LYS A 196 -19.36 -19.90 -23.05
N ASN A 197 -18.42 -20.58 -22.41
CA ASN A 197 -18.43 -22.04 -22.31
C ASN A 197 -19.25 -22.57 -21.14
N TYR A 198 -19.39 -21.79 -20.05
CA TYR A 198 -19.94 -22.28 -18.79
C TYR A 198 -21.13 -21.48 -18.24
N MET A 199 -21.58 -20.44 -18.94
CA MET A 199 -22.79 -19.69 -18.61
C MET A 199 -23.86 -19.87 -19.68
N LYS A 200 -25.11 -19.58 -19.32
CA LYS A 200 -26.24 -19.68 -20.25
C LYS A 200 -26.15 -18.65 -21.38
N PRO A 201 -26.69 -18.96 -22.58
CA PRO A 201 -26.68 -18.03 -23.72
C PRO A 201 -27.39 -16.69 -23.47
N ASP A 202 -28.34 -16.66 -22.53
CA ASP A 202 -29.13 -15.49 -22.15
C ASP A 202 -28.53 -14.68 -20.98
N ALA A 203 -27.26 -14.95 -20.63
CA ALA A 203 -26.54 -14.24 -19.58
C ALA A 203 -26.52 -12.72 -19.81
N GLN A 204 -26.83 -11.97 -18.75
CA GLN A 204 -26.91 -10.51 -18.78
C GLN A 204 -25.56 -9.88 -18.43
N HIS A 205 -25.01 -9.07 -19.33
CA HIS A 205 -23.76 -8.35 -19.08
C HIS A 205 -24.05 -6.96 -18.50
N ILE A 206 -23.84 -6.82 -17.20
CA ILE A 206 -24.04 -5.58 -16.47
C ILE A 206 -22.69 -4.89 -16.33
N VAL A 207 -22.52 -3.79 -17.08
CA VAL A 207 -21.33 -2.96 -17.01
C VAL A 207 -21.63 -1.73 -16.17
N ILE A 208 -20.92 -1.60 -15.06
CA ILE A 208 -20.88 -0.33 -14.32
C ILE A 208 -19.72 0.45 -14.91
N ALA A 209 -20.05 1.58 -15.55
CA ALA A 209 -19.05 2.49 -16.06
C ALA A 209 -18.05 2.78 -14.94
N LYS A 210 -16.75 2.66 -15.25
CA LYS A 210 -15.71 3.16 -14.36
C LYS A 210 -16.01 4.64 -14.15
N LYS A 211 -16.64 5.02 -13.02
CA LYS A 211 -16.44 6.36 -12.47
C LYS A 211 -14.93 6.49 -12.45
N SER A 212 -14.39 7.44 -13.23
CA SER A 212 -12.96 7.68 -13.34
C SER A 212 -12.36 7.47 -11.96
N MET A 213 -11.44 6.52 -11.86
CA MET A 213 -10.91 5.98 -10.62
C MET A 213 -10.89 7.02 -9.50
N THR A 214 -11.21 6.58 -8.29
CA THR A 214 -11.03 7.31 -7.01
C THR A 214 -9.66 7.96 -6.86
N VAL A 215 -8.71 7.64 -7.75
CA VAL A 215 -7.52 8.42 -8.08
C VAL A 215 -7.72 9.93 -8.14
N SER A 216 -8.87 10.47 -8.56
CA SER A 216 -9.08 11.92 -8.50
C SER A 216 -8.99 12.49 -7.08
N LYS A 217 -9.24 11.67 -6.05
CA LYS A 217 -9.12 12.02 -4.62
C LYS A 217 -7.80 11.57 -3.98
N ILE A 218 -6.96 10.84 -4.73
CA ILE A 218 -5.68 10.35 -4.23
C ILE A 218 -4.59 11.28 -4.75
N GLN A 219 -3.93 11.99 -3.85
CA GLN A 219 -2.75 12.76 -4.19
C GLN A 219 -1.59 11.80 -4.43
N GLN A 220 -1.11 11.76 -5.67
CA GLN A 220 -0.06 10.85 -6.08
C GLN A 220 1.25 11.60 -6.25
N SER A 221 2.31 11.11 -5.60
CA SER A 221 3.65 11.62 -5.80
C SER A 221 4.68 10.49 -5.91
N TYR A 222 5.80 10.78 -6.56
CA TYR A 222 6.93 9.87 -6.60
C TYR A 222 8.22 10.60 -6.20
N PHE A 223 9.12 9.83 -5.59
CA PHE A 223 10.45 10.28 -5.19
C PHE A 223 11.50 9.52 -6.00
N LEU A 224 12.52 10.23 -6.47
CA LEU A 224 13.68 9.61 -7.10
C LEU A 224 14.64 9.14 -6.02
N VAL A 225 14.74 7.82 -5.84
CA VAL A 225 15.54 7.24 -4.76
C VAL A 225 16.42 6.12 -5.29
N ASN A 226 17.68 6.10 -4.86
CA ASN A 226 18.59 4.96 -5.09
C ASN A 226 18.29 3.86 -4.08
N SER A 227 18.47 2.59 -4.46
CA SER A 227 18.16 1.45 -3.58
C SER A 227 18.84 1.50 -2.22
N SER A 228 20.07 2.04 -2.15
CA SER A 228 20.82 2.19 -0.91
C SER A 228 20.17 3.16 0.09
N ASN A 229 19.48 4.19 -0.40
CA ASN A 229 18.97 5.30 0.42
C ASN A 229 17.45 5.22 0.62
N LYS A 230 16.80 4.15 0.15
CA LYS A 230 15.34 3.99 0.23
C LYS A 230 14.82 4.03 1.66
N PHE A 231 15.50 3.35 2.57
CA PHE A 231 15.08 3.26 3.97
C PHE A 231 15.16 4.62 4.67
N ASP A 232 16.26 5.34 4.53
CA ASP A 232 16.42 6.66 5.14
C ASP A 232 15.41 7.66 4.56
N SER A 233 15.21 7.60 3.23
CA SER A 233 14.22 8.44 2.55
C SER A 233 12.80 8.15 3.05
N LEU A 234 12.47 6.88 3.29
CA LEU A 234 11.20 6.49 3.91
C LEU A 234 11.04 7.15 5.27
N CYS A 235 12.03 7.01 6.15
CA CYS A 235 11.98 7.58 7.49
C CYS A 235 11.74 9.08 7.47
N ARG A 236 12.46 9.82 6.60
CA ARG A 236 12.27 11.27 6.46
C ARG A 236 10.87 11.66 6.02
N ILE A 237 10.29 10.89 5.09
CA ILE A 237 8.92 11.13 4.62
C ILE A 237 7.92 10.84 5.73
N LEU A 238 8.10 9.74 6.48
CA LEU A 238 7.25 9.41 7.61
C LEU A 238 7.31 10.48 8.72
N ASP A 239 8.49 11.03 9.00
CA ASP A 239 8.65 12.05 10.03
C ASP A 239 8.09 13.41 9.63
N VAL A 240 8.14 13.80 8.35
CA VAL A 240 7.53 15.06 7.88
C VAL A 240 6.01 14.95 7.79
N ASP A 241 5.49 13.88 7.18
CA ASP A 241 4.07 13.77 6.90
C ASP A 241 3.25 13.21 8.09
N ASN A 242 3.93 12.59 9.06
CA ASN A 242 3.37 12.02 10.28
C ASN A 242 2.04 11.25 10.09
N PRO A 243 2.03 10.20 9.25
CA PRO A 243 0.79 9.55 8.84
C PRO A 243 0.18 8.69 9.95
N THR A 244 -1.15 8.73 10.08
CA THR A 244 -1.89 7.95 11.10
C THR A 244 -1.91 6.44 10.83
N THR A 245 -2.14 6.04 9.57
CA THR A 245 -2.27 4.64 9.17
C THR A 245 -1.71 4.48 7.76
N THR A 246 -0.67 3.65 7.62
CA THR A 246 0.09 3.53 6.38
C THR A 246 0.25 2.08 5.97
N ILE A 247 0.04 1.79 4.68
CA ILE A 247 0.42 0.51 4.06
C ILE A 247 1.63 0.73 3.16
N MET A 248 2.70 -0.03 3.39
CA MET A 248 3.92 -0.01 2.60
C MET A 248 4.03 -1.30 1.77
N PHE A 249 4.25 -1.18 0.47
CA PHE A 249 4.32 -2.32 -0.43
C PHE A 249 5.75 -2.63 -0.86
N CYS A 250 6.17 -3.87 -0.61
CA CYS A 250 7.46 -4.42 -1.06
C CYS A 250 7.24 -5.48 -2.14
N LYS A 251 8.24 -5.65 -3.01
CA LYS A 251 8.17 -6.63 -4.11
C LYS A 251 8.33 -8.08 -3.63
N THR A 252 9.12 -8.30 -2.60
CA THR A 252 9.51 -9.64 -2.15
C THR A 252 9.19 -9.85 -0.67
N LYS A 253 9.00 -11.11 -0.27
CA LYS A 253 8.76 -11.48 1.14
C LYS A 253 9.95 -11.09 2.03
N LYS A 254 11.17 -11.38 1.56
CA LYS A 254 12.41 -10.99 2.24
C LYS A 254 12.48 -9.47 2.44
N GLY A 255 12.10 -8.69 1.44
CA GLY A 255 12.06 -7.23 1.56
C GLY A 255 11.02 -6.71 2.56
N VAL A 256 9.90 -7.44 2.77
CA VAL A 256 8.96 -7.14 3.85
C VAL A 256 9.64 -7.33 5.20
N ASP A 257 10.26 -8.49 5.43
CA ASP A 257 10.91 -8.82 6.70
C ASP A 257 12.06 -7.83 7.01
N GLU A 258 12.92 -7.56 6.04
CA GLU A 258 14.03 -6.60 6.17
C GLU A 258 13.53 -5.19 6.52
N LEU A 259 12.45 -4.74 5.88
CA LEU A 259 11.90 -3.41 6.13
C LEU A 259 11.23 -3.31 7.51
N VAL A 260 10.53 -4.36 7.93
CA VAL A 260 9.91 -4.45 9.26
C VAL A 260 10.97 -4.41 10.34
N ASP A 261 12.03 -5.21 10.22
CA ASP A 261 13.13 -5.24 11.19
C ASP A 261 13.82 -3.88 11.28
N ALA A 262 14.07 -3.22 10.14
CA ALA A 262 14.69 -1.91 10.10
C ALA A 262 13.80 -0.82 10.74
N LEU A 263 12.50 -0.82 10.44
CA LEU A 263 11.54 0.12 11.03
C LEU A 263 11.34 -0.12 12.54
N HIS A 264 11.29 -1.38 12.99
CA HIS A 264 11.29 -1.71 14.41
C HIS A 264 12.55 -1.22 15.11
N GLY A 265 13.72 -1.36 14.48
CA GLY A 265 14.99 -0.86 15.00
C GLY A 265 15.02 0.67 15.20
N LYS A 266 14.17 1.41 14.47
CA LYS A 266 13.95 2.86 14.62
C LYS A 266 12.69 3.19 15.45
N GLY A 267 12.13 2.23 16.18
CA GLY A 267 11.04 2.48 17.13
C GLY A 267 9.63 2.63 16.51
N TYR A 268 9.46 2.39 15.21
CA TYR A 268 8.13 2.44 14.58
C TYR A 268 7.28 1.21 14.97
N SER A 269 5.99 1.42 15.25
CA SER A 269 5.01 0.33 15.45
C SER A 269 4.60 -0.26 14.10
N VAL A 270 5.27 -1.35 13.69
CA VAL A 270 5.14 -1.95 12.36
C VAL A 270 4.98 -3.47 12.42
N GLU A 271 4.16 -4.04 11.54
CA GLU A 271 4.14 -5.49 11.31
C GLU A 271 4.19 -5.80 9.81
N GLY A 272 4.75 -6.96 9.48
CA GLY A 272 4.82 -7.48 8.13
C GLY A 272 3.61 -8.34 7.77
N MET A 273 3.24 -8.37 6.48
CA MET A 273 2.31 -9.33 5.92
C MET A 273 2.81 -9.89 4.58
N HIS A 274 3.21 -11.16 4.57
CA HIS A 274 3.70 -11.85 3.37
C HIS A 274 3.20 -13.30 3.32
N GLY A 275 3.43 -13.98 2.19
CA GLY A 275 2.84 -15.28 1.90
C GLY A 275 3.35 -16.47 2.73
N ASP A 276 4.43 -16.31 3.48
CA ASP A 276 4.97 -17.40 4.34
C ASP A 276 4.43 -17.35 5.77
N MET A 277 3.72 -16.27 6.14
CA MET A 277 3.09 -16.17 7.44
C MET A 277 1.98 -17.18 7.62
N LYS A 278 1.85 -17.72 8.84
CA LYS A 278 0.72 -18.56 9.20
C LYS A 278 -0.57 -17.73 9.13
N GLN A 279 -1.67 -18.37 8.72
CA GLN A 279 -2.95 -17.67 8.58
C GLN A 279 -3.40 -16.99 9.89
N SER A 280 -3.18 -17.63 11.04
CA SER A 280 -3.51 -17.06 12.34
C SER A 280 -2.72 -15.78 12.64
N GLN A 281 -1.47 -15.69 12.22
CA GLN A 281 -0.65 -14.48 12.36
C GLN A 281 -1.19 -13.38 11.45
N ARG A 282 -1.45 -13.69 10.17
CA ARG A 282 -2.04 -12.73 9.22
C ARG A 282 -3.35 -12.14 9.72
N MET A 283 -4.26 -12.96 10.25
CA MET A 283 -5.53 -12.48 10.80
C MET A 283 -5.33 -11.61 12.04
N ASN A 284 -4.37 -11.94 12.91
CA ASN A 284 -4.06 -11.11 14.08
C ASN A 284 -3.48 -9.76 13.68
N THR A 285 -2.48 -9.74 12.78
CA THR A 285 -1.91 -8.50 12.23
C THR A 285 -2.98 -7.63 11.58
N LEU A 286 -3.89 -8.24 10.80
CA LEU A 286 -5.00 -7.52 10.18
C LEU A 286 -5.96 -6.93 11.23
N ALA A 287 -6.28 -7.68 12.29
CA ALA A 287 -7.14 -7.22 13.36
C ALA A 287 -6.52 -6.03 14.12
N LYS A 288 -5.23 -6.10 14.44
CA LYS A 288 -4.48 -5.00 15.06
C LYS A 288 -4.50 -3.75 14.19
N PHE A 289 -4.22 -3.91 12.89
CA PHE A 289 -4.24 -2.83 11.92
C PHE A 289 -5.62 -2.18 11.78
N LYS A 290 -6.70 -2.98 11.71
CA LYS A 290 -8.08 -2.48 11.69
C LYS A 290 -8.48 -1.76 12.97
N SER A 291 -7.96 -2.19 14.11
CA SER A 291 -8.25 -1.57 15.42
C SER A 291 -7.48 -0.27 15.69
N GLY A 292 -6.56 0.12 14.81
CA GLY A 292 -5.69 1.30 15.01
C GLY A 292 -4.53 1.08 15.99
N GLN A 293 -4.34 -0.14 16.50
CA GLN A 293 -3.18 -0.49 17.36
C GLN A 293 -1.85 -0.51 16.59
N LEU A 294 -1.94 -0.68 15.27
CA LEU A 294 -0.78 -0.72 14.38
C LEU A 294 -0.88 0.42 13.36
N HIS A 295 0.11 1.29 13.35
CA HIS A 295 0.16 2.44 12.44
C HIS A 295 0.74 2.08 11.08
N PHE A 296 1.67 1.13 11.03
CA PHE A 296 2.41 0.76 9.83
C PHE A 296 2.25 -0.72 9.48
N LEU A 297 1.79 -1.00 8.27
CA LEU A 297 1.72 -2.37 7.73
C LEU A 297 2.61 -2.49 6.50
N VAL A 298 3.62 -3.35 6.54
CA VAL A 298 4.46 -3.65 5.37
C VAL A 298 3.95 -4.93 4.72
N ALA A 299 3.65 -4.94 3.43
CA ALA A 299 3.05 -6.10 2.78
C ALA A 299 3.54 -6.36 1.35
N THR A 300 3.38 -7.61 0.89
CA THR A 300 3.45 -7.93 -0.55
C THR A 300 2.07 -7.80 -1.21
N ASP A 301 2.03 -7.65 -2.53
CA ASP A 301 0.78 -7.57 -3.31
C ASP A 301 -0.20 -8.70 -2.98
N VAL A 302 0.30 -9.94 -2.97
CA VAL A 302 -0.50 -11.13 -2.70
C VAL A 302 -1.07 -11.10 -1.30
N ALA A 303 -0.31 -10.58 -0.34
CA ALA A 303 -0.71 -10.59 1.05
C ALA A 303 -1.71 -9.48 1.40
N ALA A 304 -1.71 -8.40 0.63
CA ALA A 304 -2.57 -7.23 0.83
C ALA A 304 -3.83 -7.19 -0.06
N ARG A 305 -3.98 -8.14 -0.99
CA ARG A 305 -5.24 -8.35 -1.72
C ARG A 305 -6.34 -8.81 -0.76
N GLY A 306 -7.55 -8.26 -0.92
CA GLY A 306 -8.67 -8.52 -0.01
C GLY A 306 -8.57 -7.85 1.37
N ILE A 307 -7.56 -6.99 1.61
CA ILE A 307 -7.53 -6.16 2.82
C ILE A 307 -8.59 -5.06 2.67
N ASP A 308 -9.71 -5.22 3.38
CA ASP A 308 -10.72 -4.19 3.53
C ASP A 308 -10.45 -3.37 4.80
N VAL A 309 -9.71 -2.27 4.62
CA VAL A 309 -9.38 -1.31 5.68
C VAL A 309 -9.81 0.07 5.16
N GLU A 310 -10.71 0.71 5.88
CA GLU A 310 -11.34 1.97 5.46
C GLU A 310 -10.50 3.21 5.83
N ASP A 311 -9.61 3.09 6.83
CA ASP A 311 -8.91 4.21 7.46
C ASP A 311 -7.42 4.31 7.10
N VAL A 312 -7.03 3.86 5.91
CA VAL A 312 -5.65 4.03 5.42
C VAL A 312 -5.50 5.45 4.89
N THR A 313 -4.67 6.28 5.52
CA THR A 313 -4.40 7.64 5.05
C THR A 313 -3.31 7.64 3.98
N HIS A 314 -2.29 6.79 4.15
CA HIS A 314 -1.12 6.75 3.27
C HIS A 314 -0.88 5.37 2.67
N VAL A 315 -0.54 5.34 1.39
CA VAL A 315 0.00 4.16 0.71
C VAL A 315 1.38 4.48 0.19
N ILE A 316 2.38 3.67 0.54
CA ILE A 316 3.75 3.85 0.09
C ILE A 316 4.16 2.63 -0.73
N ASN A 317 4.39 2.82 -2.03
CA ASN A 317 5.08 1.86 -2.88
C ASN A 317 6.58 1.96 -2.61
N TYR A 318 7.07 1.24 -1.60
CA TYR A 318 8.49 1.15 -1.29
C TYR A 318 9.27 0.53 -2.46
N ASP A 319 8.67 -0.49 -3.08
CA ASP A 319 9.03 -0.96 -4.42
C ASP A 319 7.88 -0.74 -5.38
N LEU A 320 8.17 -0.34 -6.62
CA LEU A 320 7.15 -0.25 -7.65
C LEU A 320 6.55 -1.63 -8.00
N PRO A 321 5.24 -1.68 -8.32
CA PRO A 321 4.61 -2.90 -8.81
C PRO A 321 5.15 -3.30 -10.18
N GLN A 322 4.87 -4.55 -10.59
CA GLN A 322 5.31 -5.06 -11.89
C GLN A 322 4.43 -4.59 -13.05
N ASP A 323 3.18 -4.23 -12.77
CA ASP A 323 2.19 -3.85 -13.76
C ASP A 323 1.29 -2.72 -13.24
N ILE A 324 0.54 -2.10 -14.17
CA ILE A 324 -0.29 -0.92 -13.91
C ILE A 324 -1.53 -1.29 -13.09
N GLU A 325 -2.10 -2.47 -13.26
CA GLU A 325 -3.30 -2.89 -12.53
C GLU A 325 -2.98 -3.07 -11.04
N SER A 326 -1.85 -3.71 -10.74
CA SER A 326 -1.30 -3.82 -9.39
C SER A 326 -1.07 -2.44 -8.77
N TYR A 327 -0.54 -1.46 -9.51
CA TYR A 327 -0.41 -0.08 -9.01
C TYR A 327 -1.76 0.51 -8.57
N VAL A 328 -2.78 0.40 -9.41
CA VAL A 328 -4.12 0.90 -9.12
C VAL A 328 -4.72 0.20 -7.89
N HIS A 329 -4.51 -1.11 -7.75
CA HIS A 329 -4.97 -1.88 -6.60
C HIS A 329 -4.26 -1.53 -5.29
N ARG A 330 -2.97 -1.17 -5.34
CA ARG A 330 -2.22 -0.70 -4.17
C ARG A 330 -2.70 0.66 -3.70
N ILE A 331 -2.74 1.65 -4.59
CA ILE A 331 -3.15 3.01 -4.20
C ILE A 331 -4.63 3.07 -3.84
N GLY A 332 -5.46 2.19 -4.40
CA GLY A 332 -6.87 2.01 -4.02
C GLY A 332 -7.09 1.47 -2.61
N ARG A 333 -6.03 1.28 -1.79
CA ARG A 333 -6.15 1.04 -0.36
C ARG A 333 -6.42 2.32 0.44
N THR A 334 -6.05 3.50 -0.08
CA THR A 334 -6.40 4.81 0.49
C THR A 334 -7.51 5.50 -0.32
N GLY A 335 -8.01 6.63 0.18
CA GLY A 335 -9.03 7.45 -0.51
C GLY A 335 -10.40 6.79 -0.61
N ARG A 336 -10.75 5.92 0.35
CA ARG A 336 -12.05 5.23 0.45
C ARG A 336 -13.06 6.07 1.25
N ALA A 337 -14.35 5.70 1.17
CA ALA A 337 -15.43 6.31 1.96
C ALA A 337 -15.46 7.86 1.93
N ASN A 338 -15.20 8.46 0.76
CA ASN A 338 -15.12 9.91 0.53
C ASN A 338 -13.95 10.67 1.21
N LYS A 339 -13.02 9.98 1.87
CA LYS A 339 -11.80 10.60 2.43
C LYS A 339 -10.76 10.86 1.35
N GLU A 340 -9.90 11.85 1.57
CA GLU A 340 -8.70 12.07 0.76
C GLU A 340 -7.61 11.05 1.14
N GLY A 341 -6.76 10.73 0.18
CA GLY A 341 -5.68 9.76 0.36
C GLY A 341 -4.38 10.22 -0.25
N ILE A 342 -3.25 9.81 0.33
CA ILE A 342 -1.92 10.13 -0.20
C ILE A 342 -1.23 8.84 -0.64
N ALA A 343 -0.69 8.85 -1.85
CA ALA A 343 0.04 7.72 -2.41
C ALA A 343 1.45 8.15 -2.84
N TYR A 344 2.44 7.52 -2.23
CA TYR A 344 3.85 7.73 -2.54
C TYR A 344 4.48 6.54 -3.23
N SER A 345 5.39 6.82 -4.16
CA SER A 345 6.12 5.78 -4.88
C SER A 345 7.60 6.09 -4.96
N PHE A 346 8.44 5.12 -4.59
CA PHE A 346 9.87 5.22 -4.77
C PHE A 346 10.26 4.64 -6.12
N ALA A 347 10.90 5.47 -6.94
CA ALA A 347 11.32 5.11 -8.28
C ALA A 347 12.81 5.37 -8.45
N SER A 348 13.53 4.41 -9.01
CA SER A 348 14.86 4.66 -9.58
C SER A 348 14.75 5.39 -10.91
N ARG A 349 15.87 5.94 -11.40
CA ARG A 349 15.92 6.61 -12.72
C ARG A 349 15.45 5.72 -13.87
N LYS A 350 15.64 4.40 -13.77
CA LYS A 350 15.21 3.43 -14.80
C LYS A 350 13.69 3.20 -14.79
N GLU A 351 13.06 3.35 -13.64
CA GLU A 351 11.63 3.08 -13.43
C GLU A 351 10.74 4.31 -13.69
N VAL A 352 11.33 5.49 -13.94
CA VAL A 352 10.58 6.69 -14.34
C VAL A 352 9.76 6.46 -15.62
N SER A 353 10.24 5.62 -16.52
CA SER A 353 9.49 5.23 -17.72
C SER A 353 8.19 4.50 -17.37
N PHE A 354 8.19 3.68 -16.33
CA PHE A 354 7.03 2.96 -15.83
C PHE A 354 6.02 3.90 -15.16
N ILE A 355 6.48 4.88 -14.38
CA ILE A 355 5.62 5.95 -13.83
C ILE A 355 4.86 6.67 -14.95
N ARG A 356 5.53 7.03 -16.05
CA ARG A 356 4.87 7.66 -17.22
C ARG A 356 3.84 6.76 -17.88
N GLN A 357 4.09 5.44 -17.93
CA GLN A 357 3.11 4.48 -18.45
C GLN A 357 1.85 4.44 -17.57
N ILE A 358 2.03 4.47 -16.24
CA ILE A 358 0.94 4.57 -15.29
C ILE A 358 0.15 5.87 -15.50
N GLU A 359 0.81 7.02 -15.61
CA GLU A 359 0.14 8.31 -15.86
C GLU A 359 -0.72 8.27 -17.13
N ASN A 360 -0.16 7.75 -18.23
CA ASN A 360 -0.87 7.63 -19.50
C ASN A 360 -2.09 6.70 -19.43
N HIS A 361 -1.97 5.58 -18.71
CA HIS A 361 -3.06 4.62 -18.57
C HIS A 361 -4.17 5.13 -17.64
N THR A 362 -3.79 5.70 -16.50
CA THR A 362 -4.71 6.18 -15.46
C THR A 362 -5.28 7.56 -15.79
N LYS A 363 -4.66 8.28 -16.75
CA LYS A 363 -4.93 9.70 -17.06
C LYS A 363 -4.81 10.59 -15.82
N SER A 364 -3.94 10.22 -14.88
CA SER A 364 -3.68 10.95 -13.66
C SER A 364 -2.23 11.40 -13.61
N LYS A 365 -1.96 12.51 -12.93
CA LYS A 365 -0.61 13.07 -12.80
C LYS A 365 0.02 12.59 -11.50
N ILE A 366 1.24 12.05 -11.59
CA ILE A 366 2.04 11.63 -10.45
C ILE A 366 3.17 12.65 -10.30
N VAL A 367 3.06 13.50 -9.28
CA VAL A 367 3.97 14.65 -9.11
C VAL A 367 5.32 14.17 -8.58
N LYS A 368 6.42 14.62 -9.20
CA LYS A 368 7.75 14.39 -8.62
C LYS A 368 7.89 15.27 -7.37
N LYS A 369 8.19 14.67 -6.22
CA LYS A 369 8.62 15.37 -5.01
C LYS A 369 10.10 15.09 -4.75
N ASP A 370 10.75 16.03 -4.09
CA ASP A 370 12.10 15.85 -3.58
C ASP A 370 12.05 15.24 -2.16
N ILE A 371 13.07 14.47 -1.81
CA ILE A 371 13.14 13.84 -0.49
C ILE A 371 13.33 14.95 0.56
N PRO A 372 12.56 14.97 1.65
CA PRO A 372 12.72 15.98 2.68
C PRO A 372 14.15 16.02 3.24
N THR A 373 14.62 17.23 3.48
CA THR A 373 15.91 17.50 4.13
C THR A 373 15.76 17.44 5.65
N LEU A 374 16.89 17.38 6.37
CA LEU A 374 16.86 17.46 7.84
C LEU A 374 16.26 18.78 8.33
N ALA A 375 16.44 19.87 7.56
CA ALA A 375 15.84 21.16 7.87
C ALA A 375 14.31 21.13 7.73
N ASP A 376 13.78 20.40 6.75
CA ASP A 376 12.33 20.24 6.56
C ASP A 376 11.71 19.45 7.71
N ILE A 377 12.38 18.38 8.15
CA ILE A 377 11.98 17.60 9.34
C ILE A 377 11.98 18.49 10.58
N PHE A 378 13.05 19.25 10.78
CA PHE A 378 13.17 20.16 11.90
C PHE A 378 12.04 21.18 11.93
N SER A 379 11.73 21.80 10.79
CA SER A 379 10.63 22.76 10.65
C SER A 379 9.27 22.13 10.94
N ALA A 380 8.97 20.98 10.35
CA ALA A 380 7.68 20.29 10.52
C ALA A 380 7.43 19.89 11.98
N LYS A 381 8.43 19.28 12.63
CA LYS A 381 8.35 18.87 14.04
C LYS A 381 8.33 20.06 15.00
N SER A 382 9.13 21.09 14.72
CA SER A 382 9.11 22.33 15.54
C SER A 382 7.74 23.00 15.52
N GLY A 383 7.04 22.99 14.37
CA GLY A 383 5.66 23.48 14.27
C GLY A 383 4.70 22.72 15.19
N SER A 384 4.74 21.39 15.15
CA SER A 384 3.93 20.51 16.03
C SER A 384 4.25 20.73 17.52
N LEU A 385 5.52 20.88 17.88
CA LEU A 385 5.95 21.17 19.25
C LEU A 385 5.39 22.49 19.77
N ILE A 386 5.45 23.55 18.95
CA ILE A 386 4.90 24.86 19.31
C ILE A 386 3.39 24.78 19.51
N GLU A 387 2.68 24.05 18.64
CA GLU A 387 1.23 23.84 18.78
C GLU A 387 0.88 23.08 20.07
N ASN A 388 1.60 22.00 20.38
CA ASN A 388 1.43 21.24 21.62
C ASN A 388 1.69 22.09 22.88
N ILE A 389 2.75 22.90 22.87
CA ILE A 389 3.04 23.84 23.97
C ILE A 389 1.90 24.86 24.10
N GLY A 390 1.39 25.37 22.97
CA GLY A 390 0.24 26.28 22.95
C GLY A 390 -1.01 25.68 23.60
N ASN A 391 -1.31 24.40 23.33
CA ASN A 391 -2.45 23.71 23.93
C ASN A 391 -2.29 23.53 25.44
N VAL A 392 -1.10 23.12 25.91
CA VAL A 392 -0.80 22.97 27.34
C VAL A 392 -0.92 24.31 28.08
N LEU A 393 -0.50 25.42 27.45
CA LEU A 393 -0.65 26.76 28.01
C LEU A 393 -2.12 27.18 28.14
N GLN A 394 -3.01 26.72 27.25
CA GLN A 394 -4.45 27.00 27.33
C GLN A 394 -5.15 26.16 28.41
N GLU A 395 -4.67 24.95 28.68
CA GLU A 395 -5.25 24.03 29.66
C GLU A 395 -4.80 24.29 31.11
N ASP A 396 -3.88 25.24 31.33
CA ASP A 396 -3.29 25.60 32.64
C ASP A 396 -2.73 24.40 33.44
N SER A 397 -2.40 23.32 32.74
CA SER A 397 -1.93 22.05 33.32
C SER A 397 -0.45 22.07 33.73
N TYR A 398 0.25 23.18 33.47
CA TYR A 398 1.68 23.38 33.78
C TYR A 398 1.95 23.93 35.19
N ASN A 399 0.92 24.35 35.93
CA ASN A 399 1.05 25.03 37.23
C ASN A 399 1.88 24.25 38.27
N THR A 400 1.79 22.92 38.26
CA THR A 400 2.54 22.03 39.17
C THR A 400 4.06 22.09 38.93
N PHE A 401 4.49 22.42 37.71
CA PHE A 401 5.90 22.50 37.33
C PHE A 401 6.52 23.89 37.50
N LEU A 402 5.71 24.92 37.80
CA LEU A 402 6.16 26.31 37.94
C LEU A 402 7.30 26.51 38.97
N PRO A 403 7.30 25.88 40.16
CA PRO A 403 8.39 26.06 41.12
C PRO A 403 9.73 25.57 40.55
N MET A 404 9.74 24.40 39.93
CA MET A 404 10.92 23.81 39.29
C MET A 404 11.38 24.63 38.09
N ALA A 405 10.44 25.12 37.27
CA ALA A 405 10.77 25.99 36.14
C ALA A 405 11.43 27.30 36.61
N LYS A 406 10.93 27.92 37.69
CA LYS A 406 11.53 29.14 38.26
C LYS A 406 12.94 28.90 38.79
N GLU A 407 13.19 27.77 39.42
CA GLU A 407 14.52 27.38 39.90
C GLU A 407 15.51 27.26 38.73
N LEU A 408 15.13 26.52 37.68
CA LEU A 408 15.96 26.36 36.48
C LEU A 408 16.23 27.69 35.75
N ILE A 409 15.20 28.54 35.64
CA ILE A 409 15.33 29.86 34.99
C ILE A 409 16.28 30.78 35.77
N ASN A 410 16.26 30.72 37.11
CA ASN A 410 17.15 31.54 37.94
C ASN A 410 18.62 31.10 37.83
N GLU A 411 18.87 29.80 37.64
CA GLU A 411 20.23 29.24 37.58
C GLU A 411 20.86 29.34 36.18
N TYR A 412 20.08 29.06 35.13
CA TYR A 412 20.59 28.92 33.75
C TYR A 412 20.02 29.94 32.76
N GLY A 413 19.02 30.75 33.15
CA GLY A 413 18.36 31.71 32.26
C GLY A 413 17.20 31.12 31.45
N ALA A 414 16.19 31.94 31.16
CA ALA A 414 14.95 31.48 30.53
C ALA A 414 15.15 30.95 29.10
N GLU A 415 16.02 31.58 28.31
CA GLU A 415 16.27 31.23 26.91
C GLU A 415 16.97 29.87 26.80
N ASP A 416 18.03 29.65 27.57
CA ASP A 416 18.82 28.41 27.54
C ASP A 416 18.03 27.21 28.06
N VAL A 417 17.24 27.41 29.13
CA VAL A 417 16.34 26.37 29.66
C VAL A 417 15.28 26.00 28.62
N THR A 418 14.66 26.99 27.98
CA THR A 418 13.63 26.74 26.96
C THR A 418 14.21 26.03 25.75
N ALA A 419 15.37 26.47 25.25
CA ALA A 419 16.06 25.82 24.14
C ALA A 419 16.45 24.37 24.47
N SER A 420 16.93 24.13 25.69
CA SER A 420 17.29 22.78 26.17
C SER A 420 16.08 21.86 26.28
N LEU A 421 14.95 22.36 26.78
CA LEU A 421 13.70 21.59 26.85
C LEU A 421 13.15 21.29 25.46
N LEU A 422 13.16 22.26 24.54
CA LEU A 422 12.77 22.06 23.15
C LEU A 422 13.65 21.01 22.47
N LYS A 423 14.96 21.02 22.71
CA LYS A 423 15.89 20.00 22.19
C LYS A 423 15.55 18.60 22.73
N LEU A 424 15.30 18.47 24.03
CA LEU A 424 14.92 17.20 24.65
C LEU A 424 13.56 16.66 24.15
N MET A 425 12.59 17.54 23.92
CA MET A 425 11.30 17.17 23.36
C MET A 425 11.42 16.75 21.89
N PHE A 426 12.19 17.51 21.10
CA PHE A 426 12.47 17.21 19.71
C PHE A 426 13.16 15.85 19.54
N ASP A 427 14.16 15.54 20.36
CA ASP A 427 14.86 14.25 20.32
C ASP A 427 13.96 13.08 20.73
N LYS A 428 12.88 13.31 21.49
CA LYS A 428 11.85 12.30 21.79
C LYS A 428 10.84 12.10 20.67
N GLU A 429 10.54 13.13 19.90
CA GLU A 429 9.60 13.06 18.76
C GLU A 429 10.24 12.54 17.46
N LEU A 430 11.57 12.48 17.42
CA LEU A 430 12.32 11.83 16.36
C LEU A 430 12.31 10.31 16.57
N ASN A 431 11.68 9.59 15.63
CA ASN A 431 11.81 8.13 15.59
C ASN A 431 13.21 7.72 15.08
N CYS A 432 13.87 8.58 14.30
CA CYS A 432 15.18 8.32 13.72
C CYS A 432 16.28 9.22 14.30
N ASN A 433 17.38 8.61 14.77
CA ASN A 433 18.62 9.31 15.09
C ASN A 433 19.32 9.79 13.82
N TYR A 434 18.99 10.99 13.37
CA TYR A 434 19.66 11.65 12.24
C TYR A 434 21.06 12.21 12.59
N ALA A 435 21.47 12.11 13.86
CA ALA A 435 22.71 12.70 14.37
C ALA A 435 23.99 11.92 14.02
N GLU A 436 23.90 10.63 13.65
CA GLU A 436 25.09 9.77 13.45
C GLU A 436 25.21 9.16 12.05
N GLU A 437 24.18 9.21 11.21
CA GLU A 437 24.28 8.78 9.82
C GLU A 437 24.62 10.01 8.97
N SER A 438 25.92 10.20 8.70
CA SER A 438 26.41 11.14 7.71
C SER A 438 25.69 10.87 6.39
N VAL A 439 24.77 11.76 6.09
CA VAL A 439 23.95 11.78 4.91
C VAL A 439 24.87 12.03 3.71
N ASP A 440 25.30 10.97 3.03
CA ASP A 440 25.72 11.04 1.62
C ASP A 440 24.46 11.24 0.76
N VAL A 441 23.90 12.45 0.86
CA VAL A 441 23.08 13.00 -0.21
C VAL A 441 24.08 13.53 -1.22
N ASP A 442 24.08 12.91 -2.40
CA ASP A 442 24.73 13.36 -3.64
C ASP A 442 24.18 14.75 -4.06
N ASP A 443 24.44 15.77 -3.27
CA ASP A 443 24.52 17.15 -3.73
C ASP A 443 26.00 17.51 -3.84
N THR A 444 26.71 16.79 -4.71
CA THR A 444 28.08 17.11 -5.08
C THR A 444 28.08 18.15 -6.18
N THR A 445 28.73 19.27 -5.94
CA THR A 445 29.00 20.31 -6.93
C THR A 445 30.37 20.06 -7.56
N ARG A 446 30.42 20.12 -8.89
CA ARG A 446 31.66 19.89 -9.65
C ARG A 446 32.46 21.18 -9.76
N LEU A 447 33.68 21.17 -9.25
CA LEU A 447 34.63 22.27 -9.35
C LEU A 447 35.61 22.05 -10.49
N PHE A 448 35.92 23.13 -11.20
CA PHE A 448 37.03 23.22 -12.16
C PHE A 448 38.26 23.76 -11.46
N LEU A 449 39.41 23.12 -11.65
CA LEU A 449 40.71 23.58 -11.17
C LEU A 449 41.66 23.77 -12.36
N SER A 450 42.34 24.92 -12.43
CA SER A 450 43.25 25.27 -13.54
C SER A 450 44.61 24.53 -13.53
N ILE A 451 44.69 23.34 -12.94
CA ILE A 451 45.89 22.51 -12.81
C ILE A 451 45.64 21.12 -13.39
N GLY A 452 46.60 20.58 -14.15
CA GLY A 452 46.46 19.28 -14.83
C GLY A 452 47.73 18.44 -14.84
N LYS A 453 47.77 17.40 -15.68
CA LYS A 453 48.93 16.50 -15.80
C LYS A 453 50.22 17.21 -16.19
N LEU A 454 50.13 18.26 -17.02
CA LEU A 454 51.29 19.08 -17.41
C LEU A 454 51.88 19.87 -16.23
N ASP A 455 51.07 20.14 -15.20
CA ASP A 455 51.51 20.75 -13.94
C ASP A 455 51.94 19.68 -12.90
N LYS A 456 52.09 18.41 -13.33
CA LYS A 456 52.39 17.24 -12.49
C LYS A 456 51.33 16.93 -11.43
N ALA A 457 50.08 17.38 -11.62
CA ALA A 457 49.00 17.07 -10.69
C ALA A 457 48.58 15.60 -10.77
N ARG A 458 48.58 14.89 -9.64
CA ARG A 458 47.92 13.58 -9.46
C ARG A 458 46.76 13.72 -8.48
N ALA A 459 45.86 12.73 -8.47
CA ALA A 459 44.67 12.77 -7.61
C ALA A 459 45.02 12.98 -6.13
N LYS A 460 46.08 12.32 -5.66
CA LYS A 460 46.60 12.49 -4.30
C LYS A 460 47.06 13.93 -4.01
N ASP A 461 47.76 14.55 -4.96
CA ASP A 461 48.30 15.90 -4.78
C ASP A 461 47.16 16.95 -4.76
N VAL A 462 46.10 16.73 -5.55
CA VAL A 462 44.89 17.58 -5.55
C VAL A 462 44.13 17.48 -4.23
N ILE A 463 44.00 16.27 -3.68
CA ILE A 463 43.39 16.04 -2.36
C ILE A 463 44.21 16.76 -1.28
N GLU A 464 45.52 16.57 -1.28
CA GLU A 464 46.43 17.20 -0.31
C GLU A 464 46.40 18.74 -0.40
N PHE A 465 46.24 19.29 -1.60
CA PHE A 465 46.08 20.73 -1.78
C PHE A 465 44.77 21.25 -1.17
N LEU A 466 43.64 20.56 -1.39
CA LEU A 466 42.33 20.96 -0.83
C LEU A 466 42.26 20.77 0.68
N ASP A 467 42.91 19.74 1.21
CA ASP A 467 43.06 19.50 2.65
C ASP A 467 43.85 20.64 3.31
N ASN A 468 45.04 20.96 2.77
CA ASN A 468 45.90 22.00 3.33
C ASN A 468 45.34 23.43 3.19
N THR A 469 44.49 23.69 2.19
CA THR A 469 43.98 25.05 1.93
C THR A 469 42.59 25.30 2.47
N ALA A 470 41.71 24.30 2.45
CA ALA A 470 40.31 24.43 2.83
C ALA A 470 39.86 23.41 3.90
N GLY A 471 40.77 22.58 4.43
CA GLY A 471 40.47 21.58 5.47
C GLY A 471 39.61 20.42 4.98
N VAL A 472 39.54 20.20 3.66
CA VAL A 472 38.70 19.18 3.04
C VAL A 472 39.38 17.83 3.11
N LYS A 473 38.81 16.89 3.85
CA LYS A 473 39.39 15.56 4.00
C LYS A 473 39.19 14.75 2.73
N GLY A 474 40.18 13.92 2.36
CA GLY A 474 40.10 13.08 1.16
C GLY A 474 38.89 12.13 1.08
N LYS A 475 38.22 11.85 2.21
CA LYS A 475 36.98 11.06 2.25
C LYS A 475 35.74 11.84 1.81
N GLU A 476 35.80 13.17 1.89
CA GLU A 476 34.71 14.08 1.51
C GLU A 476 34.80 14.48 0.03
N ILE A 477 35.91 14.12 -0.65
CA ILE A 477 36.13 14.42 -2.06
C ILE A 477 35.63 13.26 -2.90
N GLY A 478 34.72 13.57 -3.83
CA GLY A 478 34.17 12.62 -4.79
C GLY A 478 35.11 12.35 -5.97
N ARG A 479 34.55 12.22 -7.17
CA ARG A 479 35.32 11.88 -8.36
C ARG A 479 36.29 13.00 -8.75
N ILE A 480 37.53 12.62 -9.09
CA ILE A 480 38.57 13.52 -9.60
C ILE A 480 38.93 13.11 -11.04
N ASP A 481 38.69 14.00 -12.00
CA ASP A 481 39.09 13.82 -13.40
C ASP A 481 40.26 14.78 -13.72
N ILE A 482 41.48 14.25 -13.88
CA ILE A 482 42.68 15.04 -14.21
C ILE A 482 42.94 14.99 -15.71
N LEU A 483 42.89 16.15 -16.36
CA LEU A 483 43.18 16.34 -17.78
C LEU A 483 44.55 17.02 -17.95
N ASP A 484 45.02 17.19 -19.19
CA ASP A 484 46.38 17.66 -19.45
C ASP A 484 46.64 19.07 -18.89
N LYS A 485 45.68 19.98 -19.00
CA LYS A 485 45.81 21.40 -18.62
C LYS A 485 44.99 21.82 -17.40
N PHE A 486 44.04 21.00 -16.95
CA PHE A 486 43.09 21.32 -15.88
C PHE A 486 42.51 20.04 -15.27
N SER A 487 41.79 20.17 -14.16
CA SER A 487 41.17 19.04 -13.47
C SER A 487 39.75 19.38 -13.03
N PHE A 488 38.94 18.35 -12.81
CA PHE A 488 37.64 18.47 -12.15
C PHE A 488 37.61 17.67 -10.87
N VAL A 489 36.92 18.21 -9.86
CA VAL A 489 36.75 17.58 -8.56
C VAL A 489 35.28 17.73 -8.15
N ASP A 490 34.63 16.62 -7.84
CA ASP A 490 33.29 16.64 -7.24
C ASP A 490 33.42 16.79 -5.72
N VAL A 491 32.79 17.82 -5.15
CA VAL A 491 32.80 18.10 -3.70
C VAL A 491 31.39 18.37 -3.19
N PRO A 492 31.06 18.04 -1.94
CA PRO A 492 29.80 18.40 -1.30
C PRO A 492 29.48 19.89 -1.40
N SER A 493 28.22 20.24 -1.72
CA SER A 493 27.77 21.63 -1.91
C SER A 493 28.05 22.55 -0.70
N ASN A 494 28.07 22.01 0.52
CA ASN A 494 28.41 22.74 1.74
C ASN A 494 29.89 23.17 1.83
N LEU A 495 30.80 22.51 1.11
CA LEU A 495 32.23 22.82 1.10
C LEU A 495 32.64 23.76 -0.03
N VAL A 496 31.78 23.99 -1.02
CA VAL A 496 32.07 24.79 -2.22
C VAL A 496 32.52 26.20 -1.88
N ASN A 497 31.79 26.90 -1.00
CA ASN A 497 32.11 28.28 -0.64
C ASN A 497 33.46 28.37 0.10
N ILE A 498 33.72 27.43 1.01
CA ILE A 498 34.97 27.35 1.78
C ILE A 498 36.17 27.13 0.84
N ILE A 499 36.02 26.26 -0.17
CA ILE A 499 37.07 25.98 -1.16
C ILE A 499 37.30 27.21 -2.06
N LEU A 500 36.23 27.86 -2.53
CA LEU A 500 36.35 29.03 -3.40
C LEU A 500 36.99 30.23 -2.70
N GLU A 501 36.75 30.42 -1.40
CA GLU A 501 37.35 31.50 -0.62
C GLU A 501 38.81 31.22 -0.25
N ASN A 502 39.11 29.99 0.18
CA ASN A 502 40.41 29.69 0.80
C ASN A 502 41.44 29.09 -0.17
N SER A 503 41.00 28.38 -1.20
CA SER A 503 41.89 27.68 -2.14
C SER A 503 42.11 28.44 -3.46
N LYS A 504 41.22 29.38 -3.82
CA LYS A 504 41.36 30.18 -5.05
C LYS A 504 42.55 31.13 -4.95
N GLY A 505 43.44 31.09 -5.96
CA GLY A 505 44.64 31.92 -6.03
C GLY A 505 45.84 31.41 -5.22
N LYS A 506 45.69 30.29 -4.49
CA LYS A 506 46.81 29.63 -3.79
C LYS A 506 47.73 28.90 -4.77
N MET A 507 48.96 28.66 -4.34
CA MET A 507 50.00 28.05 -5.17
C MET A 507 49.93 26.52 -5.08
N PHE A 508 49.83 25.87 -6.24
CA PHE A 508 50.06 24.43 -6.40
C PHE A 508 51.40 24.25 -7.11
N GLY A 509 52.42 23.84 -6.37
CA GLY A 509 53.80 23.87 -6.84
C GLY A 509 54.25 25.30 -7.21
N LYS A 510 54.48 25.56 -8.49
CA LYS A 510 54.90 26.88 -9.02
C LYS A 510 53.78 27.67 -9.70
N ARG A 511 52.53 27.18 -9.69
CA ARG A 511 51.40 27.76 -10.43
C ARG A 511 50.28 28.19 -9.48
N LYS A 512 49.69 29.36 -9.73
CA LYS A 512 48.47 29.78 -9.03
C LYS A 512 47.27 29.00 -9.56
N VAL A 513 46.48 28.43 -8.65
CA VAL A 513 45.27 27.67 -8.98
C VAL A 513 44.08 28.62 -9.04
N ASN A 514 43.37 28.63 -10.17
CA ASN A 514 42.03 29.20 -10.25
C ASN A 514 41.01 28.08 -10.06
N ILE A 515 39.98 28.35 -9.24
CA ILE A 515 38.91 27.40 -8.92
C ILE A 515 37.57 28.07 -9.22
N GLU A 516 36.73 27.39 -9.98
CA GLU A 516 35.41 27.87 -10.41
C GLU A 516 34.39 26.74 -10.36
N ILE A 517 33.11 27.08 -10.14
CA ILE A 517 32.03 26.11 -10.25
C ILE A 517 31.86 25.73 -11.73
N SER A 518 31.93 24.44 -12.03
CA SER A 518 31.74 23.94 -13.38
C SER A 518 30.25 23.75 -13.65
N ASN A 519 29.72 24.46 -14.65
CA ASN A 519 28.37 24.18 -15.15
C ASN A 519 28.33 22.75 -15.70
N LYS A 520 27.39 21.93 -15.20
CA LYS A 520 27.16 20.55 -15.65
C LYS A 520 27.18 20.50 -17.19
N ARG A 521 27.98 19.58 -17.75
CA ARG A 521 27.90 19.25 -19.17
C ARG A 521 26.45 18.88 -19.51
N LYS A 522 25.94 19.46 -20.61
CA LYS A 522 24.76 18.94 -21.32
C LYS A 522 24.94 17.47 -21.66
#